data_AF-A0A2P4QGZ3-F1
#
_entry.id   AF-A0A2P4QGZ3-F1
#
_cell.length_a   1.000
_cell.length_b   1.000
_cell.length_c   1.000
_cell.angle_alpha   90.00
_cell.angle_beta   90.00
_cell.angle_gamma   90.00
#
_symmetry.space_group_name_H-M   'P 1'
#
loop_
_entity.id
_entity.type
_entity.pdbx_description
1 polymer ?
#
loop_
_entity_poly.entity_id
_entity_poly.type
_entity_poly.pdbx_seq_one_letter_code
_entity_poly.pdbx_strand_id
1 'polypeptide(L)'
;MEFLTKDQMEPADLTLTGGEQDTIIEMLFAKVPIGIFETPGKDGIHLLKPREPQPEEAKTVNIVVKPPDPTTFPFQARNIKKMLNDLRTLNLLDDVIGLCKKGTIRTYNREEKKLNPVKEGKGKKLRGEINVYDVVPKCYNIYVYVLPEGQYILLYHICGRWFRALAYFKNHYFYSHFLCIYFSNFRMLSRKKITL
;
A
#
# COMPACT_ATOMS: atom_id res chain seq x y z
N MET A 1 -23.63 7.18 1.66
CA MET A 1 -22.15 7.21 1.53
C MET A 1 -21.77 8.67 1.57
N GLU A 2 -21.25 9.15 2.70
CA GLU A 2 -20.90 10.56 2.89
C GLU A 2 -19.50 10.86 2.34
N PHE A 3 -19.40 12.04 1.74
CA PHE A 3 -18.69 12.33 0.50
C PHE A 3 -17.18 12.42 0.68
N LEU A 4 -16.45 11.67 -0.16
CA LEU A 4 -15.07 12.02 -0.48
C LEU A 4 -15.11 13.21 -1.43
N THR A 5 -14.16 14.13 -1.26
CA THR A 5 -14.00 15.25 -2.20
C THR A 5 -13.38 14.77 -3.52
N LYS A 6 -13.48 15.58 -4.57
CA LYS A 6 -12.96 15.21 -5.90
C LYS A 6 -11.46 14.90 -5.88
N ASP A 7 -10.69 15.60 -5.06
CA ASP A 7 -9.24 15.42 -4.88
C ASP A 7 -8.88 14.20 -4.03
N GLN A 8 -9.84 13.60 -3.34
CA GLN A 8 -9.69 12.33 -2.59
C GLN A 8 -10.07 11.11 -3.42
N MET A 9 -10.80 11.30 -4.51
CA MET A 9 -11.25 10.22 -5.40
C MET A 9 -10.21 9.91 -6.46
N GLU A 10 -10.06 8.63 -6.79
CA GLU A 10 -9.21 8.22 -7.91
C GLU A 10 -9.77 8.79 -9.23
N PRO A 11 -8.96 9.54 -9.99
CA PRO A 11 -9.36 10.03 -11.32
C PRO A 11 -9.61 8.88 -12.30
N ALA A 12 -10.68 8.98 -13.10
CA ALA A 12 -11.07 7.93 -14.03
C ALA A 12 -10.03 7.67 -15.14
N ASP A 13 -9.25 8.69 -15.50
CA ASP A 13 -8.15 8.62 -16.46
C ASP A 13 -6.89 7.96 -15.90
N LEU A 14 -6.77 7.85 -14.58
CA LEU A 14 -5.70 7.10 -13.89
C LEU A 14 -6.08 5.64 -13.63
N THR A 15 -7.36 5.28 -13.74
CA THR A 15 -7.80 3.90 -13.51
C THR A 15 -7.22 2.99 -14.58
N LEU A 16 -6.29 2.11 -14.17
CA LEU A 16 -5.78 1.02 -14.99
C LEU A 16 -6.97 0.27 -15.60
N THR A 17 -7.05 0.29 -16.92
CA THR A 17 -8.14 -0.28 -17.71
C THR A 17 -8.28 -1.78 -17.41
N GLY A 18 -9.44 -2.19 -16.88
CA GLY A 18 -9.82 -3.59 -16.68
C GLY A 18 -9.80 -4.00 -15.20
N GLY A 19 -10.94 -4.44 -14.67
CA GLY A 19 -11.11 -4.91 -13.29
C GLY A 19 -10.29 -6.14 -12.88
N GLU A 20 -9.31 -6.57 -13.69
CA GLU A 20 -8.39 -7.66 -13.38
C GLU A 20 -7.51 -7.35 -12.16
N GLN A 21 -7.02 -6.12 -12.03
CA GLN A 21 -6.23 -5.73 -10.86
C GLN A 21 -7.07 -5.69 -9.58
N ASP A 22 -8.29 -5.16 -9.66
CA ASP A 22 -9.23 -5.16 -8.53
C ASP A 22 -9.58 -6.60 -8.13
N THR A 23 -9.72 -7.51 -9.10
CA THR A 23 -9.88 -8.96 -8.87
C THR A 23 -8.67 -9.57 -8.16
N ILE A 24 -7.46 -9.27 -8.61
CA ILE A 24 -6.22 -9.77 -7.99
C ILE A 24 -6.12 -9.26 -6.54
N ILE A 25 -6.34 -7.97 -6.30
CA ILE A 25 -6.30 -7.39 -4.95
C ILE A 25 -7.36 -8.05 -4.06
N GLU A 26 -8.57 -8.27 -4.58
CA GLU A 26 -9.63 -8.98 -3.86
C GLU A 26 -9.20 -10.37 -3.42
N MET A 27 -8.61 -11.15 -4.34
CA MET A 27 -8.11 -12.50 -4.06
C MET A 27 -6.97 -12.47 -3.03
N LEU A 28 -6.06 -11.50 -3.12
CA LEU A 28 -4.94 -11.36 -2.20
C LEU A 28 -5.41 -10.98 -0.78
N PHE A 29 -6.52 -10.25 -0.66
CA PHE A 29 -7.04 -9.75 0.61
C PHE A 29 -8.06 -10.71 1.27
N ALA A 30 -8.46 -11.76 0.56
CA ALA A 30 -9.35 -12.78 1.10
C ALA A 30 -8.72 -13.46 2.34
N LYS A 31 -9.50 -13.50 3.44
CA LYS A 31 -9.06 -13.88 4.80
C LYS A 31 -8.58 -15.33 4.95
N VAL A 32 -8.87 -16.21 4.01
CA VAL A 32 -8.52 -17.63 4.12
C VAL A 32 -7.24 -17.85 3.31
N PRO A 33 -6.11 -18.17 3.94
CA PRO A 33 -4.96 -18.64 3.17
C PRO A 33 -5.42 -19.87 2.41
N ILE A 34 -5.34 -19.81 1.08
CA ILE A 34 -5.73 -20.92 0.20
C ILE A 34 -4.61 -22.02 0.25
N GLY A 35 -4.02 -22.25 1.43
CA GLY A 35 -2.82 -23.05 1.65
C GLY A 35 -2.14 -22.81 3.01
N ILE A 36 -0.83 -23.05 3.08
CA ILE A 36 -0.01 -22.93 4.29
C ILE A 36 0.15 -21.44 4.68
N PHE A 37 -0.15 -21.12 5.94
CA PHE A 37 0.10 -19.79 6.51
C PHE A 37 1.61 -19.58 6.68
N GLU A 38 2.13 -18.51 6.09
CA GLU A 38 3.55 -18.17 6.12
C GLU A 38 3.75 -16.85 6.87
N THR A 39 4.74 -16.82 7.74
CA THR A 39 5.21 -15.60 8.40
C THR A 39 6.56 -15.21 7.79
N PRO A 40 6.58 -14.51 6.65
CA PRO A 40 7.83 -14.26 5.94
C PRO A 40 8.78 -13.31 6.68
N GLY A 41 8.34 -12.65 7.76
CA GLY A 41 9.20 -11.82 8.59
C GLY A 41 9.95 -10.77 7.76
N LYS A 42 11.26 -10.64 7.96
CA LYS A 42 12.12 -9.74 7.17
C LYS A 42 12.35 -10.24 5.74
N ASP A 43 12.15 -11.53 5.48
CA ASP A 43 12.40 -12.16 4.18
C ASP A 43 11.29 -11.87 3.14
N GLY A 44 10.14 -11.36 3.57
CA GLY A 44 9.06 -10.96 2.67
C GLY A 44 9.47 -9.91 1.64
N ILE A 45 10.36 -8.98 2.03
CA ILE A 45 10.94 -7.96 1.14
C ILE A 45 11.90 -8.59 0.11
N HIS A 46 12.57 -9.69 0.47
CA HIS A 46 13.51 -10.38 -0.41
C HIS A 46 12.80 -11.26 -1.44
N LEU A 47 11.63 -11.80 -1.08
CA LEU A 47 10.85 -12.69 -1.93
C LEU A 47 10.10 -11.94 -3.03
N LEU A 48 9.59 -10.73 -2.74
CA LEU A 48 8.71 -10.00 -3.64
C LEU A 48 9.22 -8.59 -3.92
N LYS A 49 10.05 -8.46 -4.95
CA LYS A 49 10.60 -7.17 -5.39
C LYS A 49 9.45 -6.23 -5.82
N PRO A 50 9.56 -4.92 -5.57
CA PRO A 50 8.61 -3.94 -6.10
C PRO A 50 8.55 -4.03 -7.62
N ARG A 51 7.36 -3.83 -8.21
CA ARG A 51 7.20 -3.84 -9.67
C ARG A 51 7.96 -2.65 -10.27
N GLU A 52 8.51 -2.82 -11.46
CA GLU A 52 9.03 -1.67 -12.23
C GLU A 52 7.95 -1.13 -13.17
N PRO A 53 7.91 0.19 -13.41
CA PRO A 53 8.76 1.20 -12.77
C PRO A 53 8.34 1.49 -11.32
N GLN A 54 9.31 1.60 -10.42
CA GLN A 54 9.05 2.11 -9.06
C GLN A 54 8.63 3.59 -9.09
N PRO A 55 7.87 4.07 -8.08
CA PRO A 55 7.58 5.49 -7.90
C PRO A 55 8.88 6.30 -7.80
N GLU A 56 8.90 7.48 -8.40
CA GLU A 56 10.02 8.42 -8.28
C GLU A 56 10.18 8.92 -6.84
N GLU A 57 11.43 9.19 -6.43
CA GLU A 57 11.69 9.82 -5.13
C GLU A 57 11.03 11.20 -5.08
N ALA A 58 10.13 11.38 -4.11
CA ALA A 58 9.42 12.62 -3.86
C ALA A 58 9.16 12.79 -2.36
N LYS A 59 8.92 14.04 -1.96
CA LYS A 59 8.50 14.38 -0.58
C LYS A 59 6.98 14.49 -0.43
N THR A 60 6.25 14.35 -1.53
CA THR A 60 4.80 14.40 -1.57
C THR A 60 4.24 13.31 -2.46
N VAL A 61 3.06 12.82 -2.09
CA VAL A 61 2.32 11.77 -2.79
C VAL A 61 0.86 12.15 -2.95
N ASN A 62 0.21 11.58 -3.96
CA ASN A 62 -1.24 11.66 -4.12
C ASN A 62 -1.82 10.34 -3.64
N ILE A 63 -2.64 10.40 -2.59
CA ILE A 63 -3.28 9.22 -2.00
C ILE A 63 -4.78 9.35 -2.22
N VAL A 64 -5.33 8.50 -3.06
CA VAL A 64 -6.73 8.55 -3.47
C VAL A 64 -7.46 7.26 -3.10
N VAL A 65 -8.79 7.30 -3.16
CA VAL A 65 -9.65 6.15 -2.91
C VAL A 65 -10.50 5.87 -4.14
N LYS A 66 -10.60 4.59 -4.50
CA LYS A 66 -11.56 4.08 -5.47
C LYS A 66 -12.53 3.14 -4.73
N PRO A 67 -13.78 3.56 -4.45
CA PRO A 67 -14.77 2.66 -3.88
C PRO A 67 -15.04 1.49 -4.84
N PRO A 68 -14.79 0.24 -4.43
CA PRO A 68 -15.03 -0.90 -5.28
C PRO A 68 -16.51 -1.31 -5.20
N ASP A 69 -17.00 -2.03 -6.23
CA ASP A 69 -18.34 -2.60 -6.20
C ASP A 69 -18.44 -3.62 -5.04
N PRO A 70 -19.35 -3.43 -4.07
CA PRO A 70 -19.40 -4.26 -2.86
C PRO A 70 -19.92 -5.68 -3.12
N THR A 71 -20.62 -5.91 -4.24
CA THR A 71 -21.10 -7.24 -4.64
C THR A 71 -19.95 -8.07 -5.23
N THR A 72 -19.13 -7.44 -6.05
CA THR A 72 -18.02 -8.08 -6.77
C THR A 72 -16.75 -8.16 -5.91
N PHE A 73 -16.49 -7.14 -5.10
CA PHE A 73 -15.27 -6.99 -4.30
C PHE A 73 -15.57 -6.73 -2.80
N PRO A 74 -16.24 -7.66 -2.12
CA PRO A 74 -16.71 -7.48 -0.74
C PRO A 74 -15.59 -7.28 0.31
N PHE A 75 -14.40 -7.84 0.13
CA PHE A 75 -13.26 -7.65 1.04
C PHE A 75 -12.69 -6.24 0.92
N GLN A 76 -12.40 -5.78 -0.30
CA GLN A 76 -11.93 -4.41 -0.52
C GLN A 76 -12.96 -3.37 -0.07
N ALA A 77 -14.25 -3.56 -0.40
CA ALA A 77 -15.31 -2.64 0.00
C ALA A 77 -15.39 -2.50 1.52
N ARG A 78 -15.27 -3.61 2.27
CA ARG A 78 -15.24 -3.59 3.74
C ARG A 78 -14.00 -2.88 4.29
N ASN A 79 -12.82 -3.16 3.72
CA ASN A 79 -11.57 -2.55 4.18
C ASN A 79 -11.58 -1.04 3.95
N ILE A 80 -12.01 -0.58 2.77
CA ILE A 80 -12.11 0.85 2.45
C ILE A 80 -13.14 1.55 3.34
N LYS A 81 -14.33 0.96 3.50
CA LYS A 81 -15.36 1.53 4.38
C LYS A 81 -14.84 1.67 5.83
N LYS A 82 -14.17 0.64 6.34
CA LYS A 82 -13.58 0.66 7.68
C LYS A 82 -12.48 1.73 7.79
N MET A 83 -11.56 1.77 6.83
CA MET A 83 -10.49 2.76 6.77
C MET A 83 -11.04 4.18 6.81
N LEU A 84 -12.02 4.50 5.95
CA LEU A 84 -12.60 5.84 5.90
C LEU A 84 -13.27 6.23 7.22
N ASN A 85 -13.99 5.31 7.85
CA ASN A 85 -14.61 5.56 9.15
C ASN A 85 -13.56 5.78 10.25
N ASP A 86 -12.53 4.94 10.31
CA ASP A 86 -11.45 5.08 11.29
C ASP A 86 -10.71 6.41 11.12
N LEU A 87 -10.32 6.75 9.89
CA LEU A 87 -9.62 7.99 9.60
C LEU A 87 -10.46 9.23 9.94
N ARG A 88 -11.77 9.20 9.67
CA ARG A 88 -12.67 10.29 10.10
C ARG A 88 -12.77 10.40 11.60
N THR A 89 -12.92 9.27 12.30
CA THR A 89 -13.04 9.24 13.76
C THR A 89 -11.79 9.80 14.43
N LEU A 90 -10.63 9.63 13.79
CA LEU A 90 -9.35 10.14 14.23
C LEU A 90 -9.02 11.55 13.69
N ASN A 91 -9.91 12.18 12.90
CA ASN A 91 -9.65 13.44 12.18
C ASN A 91 -8.40 13.40 11.28
N LEU A 92 -8.05 12.24 10.73
CA LEU A 92 -6.90 12.03 9.84
C LEU A 92 -7.26 11.96 8.36
N LEU A 93 -8.55 11.96 8.01
CA LEU A 93 -8.98 11.72 6.63
C LEU A 93 -8.36 12.72 5.65
N ASP A 94 -8.48 14.02 5.94
CA ASP A 94 -8.00 15.07 5.05
C ASP A 94 -6.48 15.26 5.12
N ASP A 95 -5.85 14.85 6.23
CA ASP A 95 -4.39 14.89 6.36
C ASP A 95 -3.71 13.81 5.52
N VAL A 96 -4.41 12.70 5.27
CA VAL A 96 -3.83 11.51 4.68
C VAL A 96 -4.34 11.20 3.27
N ILE A 97 -5.62 11.46 2.99
CA ILE A 97 -6.24 11.20 1.69
C ILE A 97 -6.40 12.53 0.94
N GLY A 98 -5.92 12.56 -0.29
CA GLY A 98 -6.00 13.68 -1.22
C GLY A 98 -4.71 13.88 -2.00
N LEU A 99 -4.59 15.05 -2.61
CA LEU A 99 -3.42 15.42 -3.41
C LEU A 99 -2.31 16.05 -2.57
N CYS A 100 -1.07 15.91 -3.04
CA CYS A 100 0.12 16.55 -2.48
C CYS A 100 0.33 16.32 -0.97
N LYS A 101 -0.04 15.15 -0.47
CA LYS A 101 0.15 14.78 0.93
C LYS A 101 1.63 14.57 1.23
N LYS A 102 2.04 14.93 2.45
CA LYS A 102 3.41 14.72 2.90
C LYS A 102 3.74 13.23 2.83
N GLY A 103 4.75 12.85 2.06
CA GLY A 103 5.08 11.45 1.87
C GLY A 103 6.43 11.28 1.22
N THR A 104 7.41 10.76 1.96
CA THR A 104 8.74 10.50 1.41
C THR A 104 8.77 9.11 0.80
N ILE A 105 8.79 9.03 -0.54
CA ILE A 105 8.88 7.76 -1.24
C ILE A 105 10.27 7.15 -1.02
N ARG A 106 10.31 5.91 -0.53
CA ARG A 106 11.53 5.12 -0.37
C ARG A 106 11.65 4.15 -1.54
N THR A 107 12.71 4.28 -2.33
CA THR A 107 13.00 3.33 -3.42
C THR A 107 13.74 2.10 -2.90
N TYR A 108 13.50 0.94 -3.49
CA TYR A 108 14.19 -0.30 -3.15
C TYR A 108 15.34 -0.55 -4.14
N ASN A 109 16.56 -0.64 -3.61
CA ASN A 109 17.72 -1.07 -4.39
C ASN A 109 17.74 -2.60 -4.50
N ARG A 110 17.53 -3.10 -5.72
CA ARG A 110 17.49 -4.53 -6.02
C ARG A 110 18.86 -5.22 -5.88
N GLU A 111 19.95 -4.52 -6.17
CA GLU A 111 21.32 -5.05 -6.10
C GLU A 111 21.77 -5.16 -4.65
N GLU A 112 21.61 -4.08 -3.89
CA GLU A 112 22.00 -3.99 -2.49
C GLU A 112 20.98 -4.62 -1.53
N LYS A 113 19.85 -5.10 -2.07
CA LYS A 113 18.71 -5.73 -1.37
C LYS A 113 18.19 -4.92 -0.17
N LYS A 114 18.27 -3.60 -0.25
CA LYS A 114 17.94 -2.68 0.84
C LYS A 114 17.17 -1.47 0.31
N LEU A 115 16.43 -0.81 1.20
CA LEU A 115 15.87 0.50 0.88
C LEU A 115 17.01 1.50 0.66
N ASN A 116 16.85 2.35 -0.35
CA ASN A 116 17.77 3.45 -0.52
C ASN A 116 17.73 4.36 0.71
N PRO A 117 18.90 4.85 1.16
CA PRO A 117 18.96 5.84 2.21
C PRO A 117 18.27 7.12 1.72
N VAL A 118 17.47 7.76 2.57
CA VAL A 118 17.01 9.12 2.29
C VAL A 118 18.24 10.04 2.34
N LYS A 119 18.45 10.82 1.28
CA LYS A 119 19.46 11.88 1.29
C LYS A 119 18.85 13.11 1.96
N GLU A 120 19.28 13.42 3.18
CA GLU A 120 19.13 14.80 3.68
C GLU A 120 20.30 15.67 3.18
N GLY A 121 20.07 16.98 3.13
CA GLY A 121 21.02 17.96 2.64
C GLY A 121 22.41 17.80 3.26
N LYS A 122 23.44 18.03 2.45
CA LYS A 122 24.88 17.88 2.76
C LYS A 122 25.39 16.43 2.94
N GLY A 123 24.90 15.49 2.13
CA GLY A 123 25.64 14.26 1.81
C GLY A 123 25.77 13.22 2.92
N LYS A 124 25.12 13.39 4.08
CA LYS A 124 25.06 12.35 5.12
C LYS A 124 24.04 11.29 4.73
N LYS A 125 24.53 10.09 4.38
CA LYS A 125 23.72 8.87 4.24
C LYS A 125 23.42 8.33 5.65
N LEU A 126 22.24 8.62 6.19
CA LEU A 126 21.76 7.90 7.38
C LEU A 126 21.40 6.46 6.97
N ARG A 127 21.74 5.48 7.80
CA ARG A 127 21.18 4.13 7.66
C ARG A 127 19.68 4.24 7.82
N GLY A 128 18.96 4.17 6.70
CA GLY A 128 17.78 3.35 6.46
C GLY A 128 16.59 3.35 7.44
N GLU A 129 16.55 4.15 8.49
CA GLU A 129 15.42 4.17 9.42
C GLU A 129 14.17 4.62 8.67
N ILE A 130 13.07 3.89 8.89
CA ILE A 130 11.76 4.22 8.35
C ILE A 130 11.16 5.27 9.25
N ASN A 131 10.87 6.44 8.69
CA ASN A 131 10.33 7.57 9.43
C ASN A 131 8.80 7.67 9.29
N VAL A 132 8.20 8.45 10.17
CA VAL A 132 6.80 8.88 10.00
C VAL A 132 6.67 9.64 8.67
N TYR A 133 5.62 9.30 7.93
CA TYR A 133 5.31 9.75 6.58
C TYR A 133 6.20 9.16 5.48
N ASP A 134 7.00 8.13 5.75
CA ASP A 134 7.63 7.38 4.68
C ASP A 134 6.60 6.52 3.94
N VAL A 135 6.71 6.48 2.62
CA VAL A 135 6.01 5.53 1.73
C VAL A 135 7.00 4.44 1.35
N VAL A 136 6.83 3.26 1.92
CA VAL A 136 7.82 2.18 1.88
C VAL A 136 7.29 0.99 1.06
N PRO A 137 8.04 0.50 0.06
CA PRO A 137 7.65 -0.68 -0.70
C PRO A 137 7.59 -1.91 0.18
N LYS A 138 6.62 -2.79 -0.09
CA LYS A 138 6.49 -4.09 0.57
C LYS A 138 6.59 -5.25 -0.40
N CYS A 139 5.87 -5.17 -1.51
CA CYS A 139 5.82 -6.21 -2.51
C CYS A 139 5.12 -5.68 -3.76
N TYR A 140 5.66 -5.93 -4.95
CA TYR A 140 4.95 -5.62 -6.19
C TYR A 140 4.50 -4.14 -6.24
N ASN A 141 3.21 -3.86 -6.44
CA ASN A 141 2.64 -2.52 -6.38
C ASN A 141 2.19 -2.11 -4.97
N ILE A 142 2.46 -2.90 -3.93
CA ILE A 142 2.05 -2.61 -2.56
C ILE A 142 3.12 -1.84 -1.81
N TYR A 143 2.68 -0.72 -1.23
CA TYR A 143 3.44 0.17 -0.38
C TYR A 143 2.72 0.32 0.96
N VAL A 144 3.46 0.76 1.97
CA VAL A 144 2.87 1.22 3.23
C VAL A 144 3.22 2.68 3.44
N TYR A 145 2.23 3.47 3.85
CA TYR A 145 2.43 4.80 4.37
C TYR A 145 2.45 4.76 5.89
N VAL A 146 3.56 5.20 6.49
CA VAL A 146 3.77 5.15 7.94
C VAL A 146 3.18 6.41 8.56
N LEU A 147 2.25 6.23 9.49
CA LEU A 147 1.63 7.33 10.22
C LEU A 147 2.22 7.44 11.64
N PRO A 148 1.96 8.56 12.35
CA PRO A 148 2.31 8.69 13.76
C PRO A 148 1.78 7.52 14.60
N GLU A 149 2.36 7.34 15.79
CA GLU A 149 1.90 6.34 16.78
C GLU A 149 1.94 4.88 16.28
N GLY A 150 2.73 4.60 15.25
CA GLY A 150 2.85 3.25 14.69
C GLY A 150 1.60 2.80 13.95
N GLN A 151 0.84 3.75 13.38
CA GLN A 151 -0.28 3.49 12.50
C GLN A 151 0.19 3.35 11.03
N TYR A 152 -0.61 2.71 10.19
CA TYR A 152 -0.22 2.41 8.81
C TYR A 152 -1.40 2.51 7.85
N ILE A 153 -1.15 2.99 6.64
CA ILE A 153 -2.05 2.81 5.49
C ILE A 153 -1.37 1.95 4.45
N LEU A 154 -2.09 0.94 3.98
CA LEU A 154 -1.68 0.14 2.85
C LEU A 154 -2.07 0.84 1.55
N LEU A 155 -1.09 0.98 0.67
CA LEU A 155 -1.20 1.69 -0.58
C LEU A 155 -0.94 0.74 -1.75
N TYR A 156 -1.65 0.97 -2.85
CA TYR A 156 -1.36 0.40 -4.17
C TYR A 156 -0.80 1.49 -5.07
N HIS A 157 0.39 1.29 -5.63
CA HIS A 157 0.98 2.19 -6.60
C HIS A 157 0.26 2.07 -7.95
N ILE A 158 -0.25 3.19 -8.45
CA ILE A 158 -0.92 3.27 -9.75
C ILE A 158 0.11 3.65 -10.81
N CYS A 159 0.68 4.85 -10.69
CA CYS A 159 1.73 5.37 -11.56
C CYS A 159 2.37 6.61 -10.93
N GLY A 160 3.62 6.92 -11.27
CA GLY A 160 4.31 8.12 -10.77
C GLY A 160 4.21 8.22 -9.24
N ARG A 161 3.60 9.29 -8.73
CA ARG A 161 3.38 9.56 -7.29
C ARG A 161 1.95 9.27 -6.81
N TRP A 162 1.17 8.56 -7.63
CA TRP A 162 -0.23 8.24 -7.34
C TRP A 162 -0.38 6.88 -6.69
N PHE A 163 -1.10 6.86 -5.58
CA PHE A 163 -1.38 5.68 -4.79
C PHE A 163 -2.86 5.59 -4.47
N ARG A 164 -3.42 4.38 -4.58
CA ARG A 164 -4.74 4.05 -4.06
C ARG A 164 -4.61 3.56 -2.62
N ALA A 165 -5.35 4.15 -1.69
CA ALA A 165 -5.45 3.64 -0.33
C ALA A 165 -6.38 2.42 -0.28
N LEU A 166 -5.89 1.34 0.35
CA LEU A 166 -6.57 0.05 0.39
C LEU A 166 -7.07 -0.34 1.78
N ALA A 167 -6.31 -0.02 2.83
CA ALA A 167 -6.65 -0.36 4.21
C ALA A 167 -5.88 0.49 5.22
N TYR A 168 -6.44 0.64 6.42
CA TYR A 168 -5.80 1.30 7.56
C TYR A 168 -5.61 0.33 8.74
N PHE A 169 -4.48 0.47 9.42
CA PHE A 169 -4.11 -0.34 10.57
C PHE A 169 -3.65 0.55 11.72
N LYS A 170 -4.31 0.42 12.86
CA LYS A 170 -4.04 1.21 14.07
C LYS A 170 -2.71 0.88 14.75
N ASN A 171 -2.08 -0.25 14.44
CA ASN A 171 -0.82 -0.67 15.03
C ASN A 171 -0.08 -1.68 14.16
N HIS A 172 1.19 -1.93 14.53
CA HIS A 172 2.07 -2.85 13.83
C HIS A 172 1.58 -4.31 13.85
N TYR A 173 0.93 -4.75 14.92
CA TYR A 173 0.45 -6.13 15.03
C TYR A 173 -0.57 -6.47 13.94
N PHE A 174 -1.63 -5.66 13.80
CA PHE A 174 -2.66 -5.90 12.78
C PHE A 174 -2.12 -5.75 11.36
N TYR A 175 -1.26 -4.75 11.15
CA TYR A 175 -0.59 -4.55 9.87
C TYR A 175 0.28 -5.75 9.47
N SER A 176 1.15 -6.22 10.37
CA SER A 176 2.04 -7.35 10.10
C SER A 176 1.27 -8.65 9.90
N HIS A 177 0.20 -8.88 10.68
CA HIS A 177 -0.67 -10.03 10.48
C HIS A 177 -1.36 -10.01 9.10
N PHE A 178 -1.86 -8.84 8.68
CA PHE A 178 -2.42 -8.67 7.35
C PHE A 178 -1.40 -8.97 6.25
N LEU A 179 -0.16 -8.48 6.40
CA LEU A 179 0.89 -8.77 5.44
C LEU A 179 1.18 -10.28 5.33
N CYS A 180 1.22 -11.02 6.44
CA CYS A 180 1.40 -12.48 6.39
C CYS A 180 0.33 -13.15 5.52
N ILE A 181 -0.94 -12.79 5.69
CA ILE A 181 -2.05 -13.31 4.87
C ILE A 181 -1.84 -12.96 3.39
N TYR A 182 -1.56 -11.68 3.11
CA TYR A 182 -1.30 -11.20 1.76
C TYR A 182 -0.15 -11.99 1.09
N PHE A 183 0.97 -12.18 1.79
CA PHE A 183 2.13 -12.92 1.27
C PHE A 183 1.81 -14.39 0.99
N SER A 184 1.11 -15.06 1.90
CA SER A 184 0.66 -16.44 1.70
C SER A 184 -0.22 -16.58 0.46
N ASN A 185 -1.17 -15.66 0.29
CA ASN A 185 -2.06 -15.64 -0.88
C ASN A 185 -1.28 -15.37 -2.17
N PHE A 186 -0.38 -14.38 -2.17
CA PHE A 186 0.45 -14.03 -3.33
C PHE A 186 1.28 -15.22 -3.82
N ARG A 187 1.97 -15.90 -2.89
CA ARG A 187 2.81 -17.05 -3.22
C ARG A 187 1.99 -18.18 -3.84
N MET A 188 0.78 -18.42 -3.33
CA MET A 188 -0.10 -19.44 -3.88
C MET A 188 -0.60 -19.09 -5.29
N LEU A 189 -1.00 -17.85 -5.54
CA LEU A 189 -1.41 -17.40 -6.87
C LEU A 189 -0.25 -17.50 -7.88
N SER A 190 0.96 -17.10 -7.45
CA SER A 190 2.18 -17.21 -8.26
C SER A 190 2.51 -18.65 -8.64
N ARG A 191 2.35 -19.62 -7.73
CA ARG A 191 2.54 -21.06 -8.01
C ARG A 191 1.53 -21.59 -9.02
N LYS A 192 0.31 -21.05 -9.04
CA LYS A 192 -0.75 -21.44 -9.98
C LYS A 192 -0.58 -20.81 -11.37
N LYS A 193 0.50 -20.06 -11.63
CA LYS A 193 0.75 -19.30 -12.88
C LYS A 193 -0.42 -18.37 -13.27
N ILE A 194 -1.17 -17.88 -12.29
CA ILE A 194 -2.10 -16.77 -12.53
C ILE A 194 -1.22 -15.55 -12.76
N THR A 195 -1.25 -15.00 -13.97
CA THR A 195 -0.44 -13.85 -14.35
C THR A 195 -0.84 -12.65 -13.50
N LEU A 196 0.11 -12.12 -12.73
CA LEU A 196 -0.03 -10.95 -11.85
C LEU A 196 0.48 -9.70 -12.54
#